data_AF-A0A151F024-F1
#
_entry.id   AF-A0A151F024-F1
#
_cell.length_a   1.000
_cell.length_b   1.000
_cell.length_c   1.000
_cell.angle_alpha   90.00
_cell.angle_beta   90.00
_cell.angle_gamma   90.00
#
_symmetry.space_group_name_H-M   'P 1'
#
loop_
_entity.id
_entity.type
_entity.pdbx_description
1 polymer ?
#
loop_
_entity_poly.entity_id
_entity_poly.type
_entity_poly.pdbx_seq_one_letter_code
_entity_poly.pdbx_strand_id
1 'polypeptide(L)'
;MRRGLLSLIVFCLSLVLCAAILIVFQRIDQQEHVDTVEQIEAPCEKEEIGDVSDIVSIEVDAVPEDWDSDSENDGFVIYITFYDKHGGTVQFKDIEYTIRVKIFKAEVDPNGNMVKGELLHDFCCPPVRMTSSSDVSRPQGGIEIYLRLSDYAGEWGMIEVEVEIPEVGTFSAVDEEVPLSL
;
A
#
# COMPACT_ATOMS: atom_id res chain seq x y z
N MET A 1 -63.68 41.94 -4.87
CA MET A 1 -63.53 40.64 -5.55
C MET A 1 -62.24 40.57 -6.41
N ARG A 2 -61.04 40.69 -5.82
CA ARG A 2 -59.76 40.57 -6.57
C ARG A 2 -58.70 39.67 -5.91
N ARG A 3 -58.96 39.12 -4.71
CA ARG A 3 -58.02 38.25 -3.99
C ARG A 3 -58.09 36.77 -4.41
N GLY A 4 -59.17 36.32 -5.05
CA GLY A 4 -59.32 34.93 -5.51
C GLY A 4 -58.52 34.60 -6.78
N LEU A 5 -58.27 35.59 -7.64
CA LEU A 5 -57.60 35.36 -8.93
C LEU A 5 -56.10 35.06 -8.78
N LEU A 6 -55.43 35.74 -7.84
CA LEU A 6 -54.00 35.57 -7.57
C LEU A 6 -53.68 34.19 -6.97
N SER A 7 -54.54 33.67 -6.09
CA SER A 7 -54.33 32.35 -5.48
C SER A 7 -54.49 31.20 -6.49
N LEU A 8 -55.35 31.37 -7.51
CA LEU A 8 -55.56 30.36 -8.54
C LEU A 8 -54.37 30.27 -9.51
N ILE A 9 -53.78 31.43 -9.85
CA ILE A 9 -52.62 31.49 -10.76
C ILE A 9 -51.39 30.82 -10.13
N VAL A 10 -51.13 31.05 -8.84
CA VAL A 10 -50.00 30.44 -8.13
C VAL A 10 -50.16 28.91 -8.04
N PHE A 11 -51.38 28.42 -7.84
CA PHE A 11 -51.65 26.98 -7.79
C PHE A 11 -51.51 26.28 -9.15
N CYS A 12 -51.91 26.95 -10.24
CA CYS A 12 -51.68 26.42 -11.59
C CYS A 12 -50.20 26.38 -11.96
N LEU A 13 -49.42 27.39 -11.58
CA LEU A 13 -47.98 27.43 -11.85
C LEU A 13 -47.22 26.32 -11.09
N SER A 14 -47.59 26.02 -9.84
CA SER A 14 -46.94 24.94 -9.09
C SER A 14 -47.24 23.55 -9.67
N LEU A 15 -48.46 23.31 -10.16
CA LEU A 15 -48.83 22.06 -10.81
C LEU A 15 -48.07 21.84 -12.13
N VAL A 16 -47.89 22.88 -12.94
CA VAL A 16 -47.10 22.81 -14.18
C VAL A 16 -45.62 22.54 -13.88
N LEU A 17 -45.07 23.16 -12.83
CA LEU A 17 -43.69 22.92 -12.41
C LEU A 17 -43.49 21.48 -11.92
N CYS A 18 -44.46 20.93 -11.17
CA CYS A 18 -44.40 19.55 -10.68
C CYS A 18 -44.47 18.52 -11.82
N ALA A 19 -45.32 18.76 -12.82
CA ALA A 19 -45.41 17.90 -14.00
C ALA A 19 -44.12 17.94 -14.85
N ALA A 20 -43.48 19.12 -14.98
CA ALA A 20 -42.23 19.25 -15.72
C ALA A 20 -41.07 18.48 -15.04
N ILE A 21 -41.00 18.50 -13.71
CA ILE A 21 -39.97 17.78 -12.94
C ILE A 21 -40.14 16.25 -13.10
N LEU A 22 -41.39 15.74 -13.10
CA LEU A 22 -41.66 14.32 -13.33
C LEU A 22 -41.27 13.86 -14.74
N ILE A 23 -41.45 14.70 -15.76
CA ILE A 23 -41.04 14.38 -17.14
C ILE A 23 -39.51 14.31 -17.26
N VAL A 24 -38.77 15.17 -16.54
CA VAL A 24 -37.30 15.11 -16.52
C VAL A 24 -36.81 13.83 -15.81
N PHE A 25 -37.45 13.43 -14.72
CA PHE A 25 -37.07 12.20 -14.00
C PHE A 25 -37.32 10.93 -14.84
N GLN A 26 -38.42 10.84 -15.60
CA GLN A 26 -38.67 9.69 -16.47
C GLN A 26 -37.69 9.57 -17.65
N ARG A 27 -36.97 10.65 -18.00
CA ARG A 27 -36.02 10.64 -19.12
C ARG A 27 -34.61 10.16 -18.73
N ILE A 28 -34.30 10.13 -17.44
CA ILE A 28 -32.97 9.73 -16.93
C ILE A 28 -32.84 8.19 -16.84
N ASP A 29 -33.95 7.47 -16.73
CA ASP A 29 -33.96 6.00 -16.54
C ASP A 29 -33.89 5.18 -17.85
N GLN A 30 -33.75 5.83 -19.03
CA GLN A 30 -33.76 5.15 -20.33
C GLN A 30 -32.49 5.35 -21.17
N GLN A 31 -31.34 5.57 -20.54
CA GLN A 31 -30.06 5.46 -21.24
C GLN A 31 -29.38 4.15 -20.85
N GLU A 32 -29.97 3.05 -21.34
CA GLU A 32 -29.28 1.77 -21.46
C GLU A 32 -28.20 1.94 -22.53
N HIS A 33 -27.01 2.31 -22.09
CA HIS A 33 -25.83 2.35 -22.94
C HIS A 33 -25.46 0.90 -23.26
N VAL A 34 -25.79 0.47 -24.48
CA VAL A 34 -25.20 -0.72 -25.07
C VAL A 34 -23.77 -0.34 -25.44
N ASP A 35 -22.86 -0.44 -24.48
CA ASP A 35 -21.44 -0.48 -24.77
C ASP A 35 -21.12 -1.88 -25.31
N THR A 36 -20.89 -1.91 -26.61
CA THR A 36 -20.21 -3.04 -27.25
C THR A 36 -18.82 -3.05 -26.65
N VAL A 37 -18.58 -3.98 -25.72
CA VAL A 37 -17.26 -4.22 -25.13
C VAL A 37 -16.37 -4.76 -26.24
N GLU A 38 -15.72 -3.84 -26.96
CA GLU A 38 -14.52 -4.16 -27.71
C GLU A 38 -13.48 -4.55 -26.65
N GLN A 39 -13.29 -5.86 -26.45
CA GLN A 39 -12.18 -6.38 -25.67
C GLN A 39 -10.90 -6.00 -26.40
N ILE A 40 -10.41 -4.79 -26.13
CA ILE A 40 -9.03 -4.44 -26.38
C ILE A 40 -8.26 -5.26 -25.35
N GLU A 41 -7.78 -6.45 -25.75
CA GLU A 41 -6.74 -7.15 -25.02
C GLU A 41 -5.57 -6.16 -24.93
N ALA A 42 -5.39 -5.57 -23.74
CA ALA A 42 -4.21 -4.80 -23.46
C ALA A 42 -3.01 -5.71 -23.81
N PRO A 43 -2.04 -5.24 -24.60
CA PRO A 43 -0.87 -6.04 -24.89
C PRO A 43 -0.28 -6.49 -23.55
N CYS A 44 -0.16 -7.81 -23.35
CA CYS A 44 0.57 -8.37 -22.23
C CYS A 44 2.01 -7.84 -22.34
N GLU A 45 2.29 -6.71 -21.70
CA GLU A 45 3.66 -6.25 -21.50
C GLU A 45 4.38 -7.40 -20.82
N LYS A 46 5.37 -7.95 -21.53
CA LYS A 46 6.24 -8.95 -20.95
C LYS A 46 7.00 -8.24 -19.86
N GLU A 47 6.76 -8.67 -18.63
CA GLU A 47 7.57 -8.31 -17.48
C GLU A 47 9.03 -8.63 -17.82
N GLU A 48 9.83 -7.60 -18.08
CA GLU A 48 11.25 -7.78 -18.36
C GLU A 48 11.94 -8.16 -17.04
N ILE A 49 12.32 -9.42 -16.93
CA ILE A 49 13.14 -9.92 -15.83
C ILE A 49 14.54 -9.30 -16.00
N GLY A 50 14.89 -8.38 -15.10
CA GLY A 50 16.20 -7.76 -14.99
C GLY A 50 17.25 -8.72 -14.41
N ASP A 51 18.52 -8.34 -14.57
CA ASP A 51 19.65 -9.06 -14.00
C ASP A 51 19.86 -8.62 -12.55
N VAL A 52 19.97 -9.57 -11.61
CA VAL A 52 20.22 -9.27 -10.19
C VAL A 52 21.55 -8.54 -9.96
N SER A 53 22.49 -8.67 -10.88
CA SER A 53 23.76 -7.95 -10.81
C SER A 53 23.63 -6.44 -11.05
N ASP A 54 22.48 -5.97 -11.56
CA ASP A 54 22.21 -4.55 -11.74
C ASP A 54 21.73 -3.85 -10.45
N ILE A 55 21.42 -4.61 -9.39
CA ILE A 55 20.97 -4.08 -8.10
C ILE A 55 22.09 -3.27 -7.44
N VAL A 56 21.79 -2.03 -7.06
CA VAL A 56 22.72 -1.16 -6.32
C VAL A 56 22.17 -0.67 -4.99
N SER A 57 20.85 -0.70 -4.80
CA SER A 57 20.20 -0.26 -3.58
C SER A 57 18.85 -0.94 -3.39
N ILE A 58 18.37 -0.92 -2.15
CA ILE A 58 17.02 -1.37 -1.80
C ILE A 58 16.26 -0.25 -1.09
N GLU A 59 14.94 -0.32 -1.15
CA GLU A 59 14.00 0.41 -0.29
C GLU A 59 13.17 -0.61 0.47
N VAL A 60 12.78 -0.23 1.68
CA VAL A 60 12.02 -1.07 2.58
C VAL A 60 10.82 -0.28 3.05
N ASP A 61 9.67 -0.94 3.07
CA ASP A 61 8.41 -0.43 3.60
C ASP A 61 7.86 -1.51 4.53
N ALA A 62 7.78 -1.23 5.81
CA ALA A 62 7.36 -2.16 6.84
C ALA A 62 6.00 -1.75 7.40
N VAL A 63 5.01 -2.58 7.16
CA VAL A 63 3.62 -2.31 7.54
C VAL A 63 3.26 -3.22 8.71
N PRO A 64 2.88 -2.67 9.88
CA PRO A 64 2.34 -3.48 10.96
C PRO A 64 1.02 -4.09 10.50
N GLU A 65 0.86 -5.38 10.72
CA GLU A 65 -0.31 -6.14 10.31
C GLU A 65 -0.84 -6.97 11.47
N ASP A 66 -2.16 -7.10 11.50
CA ASP A 66 -2.89 -7.94 12.43
C ASP A 66 -3.43 -9.14 11.65
N TRP A 67 -2.83 -10.31 11.87
CA TRP A 67 -3.12 -11.51 11.09
C TRP A 67 -4.21 -12.37 11.68
N ASP A 68 -4.49 -12.22 12.97
CA ASP A 68 -5.60 -12.90 13.60
C ASP A 68 -6.73 -11.93 13.97
N SER A 69 -7.75 -12.44 14.65
CA SER A 69 -8.95 -11.65 15.00
C SER A 69 -8.92 -11.19 16.45
N ASP A 70 -7.86 -11.54 17.17
CA ASP A 70 -7.63 -11.07 18.52
C ASP A 70 -6.99 -9.67 18.47
N SER A 71 -6.73 -9.09 19.63
CA SER A 71 -6.35 -7.67 19.71
C SER A 71 -4.84 -7.48 19.89
N GLU A 72 -4.05 -8.55 19.73
CA GLU A 72 -2.60 -8.50 19.83
C GLU A 72 -2.03 -8.28 18.41
N ASN A 73 -1.23 -7.22 18.20
CA ASN A 73 -0.56 -7.02 16.91
C ASN A 73 0.37 -8.20 16.61
N ASP A 74 0.11 -8.88 15.50
CA ASP A 74 0.75 -10.14 15.18
C ASP A 74 2.00 -10.03 14.30
N GLY A 75 2.38 -8.83 13.86
CA GLY A 75 3.75 -8.57 13.40
C GLY A 75 3.89 -7.46 12.36
N PHE A 76 4.83 -7.66 11.43
CA PHE A 76 5.00 -6.78 10.27
C PHE A 76 5.00 -7.58 8.97
N VAL A 77 4.52 -6.94 7.91
CA VAL A 77 4.86 -7.31 6.53
C VAL A 77 5.93 -6.35 6.04
N ILE A 78 7.09 -6.90 5.68
CA ILE A 78 8.21 -6.14 5.12
C ILE A 78 8.17 -6.28 3.60
N TYR A 79 8.00 -5.16 2.92
CA TYR A 79 8.13 -5.05 1.47
C TYR A 79 9.54 -4.56 1.13
N ILE A 80 10.15 -5.14 0.10
CA ILE A 80 11.50 -4.78 -0.36
C ILE A 80 11.45 -4.49 -1.86
N THR A 81 11.85 -3.27 -2.22
CA THR A 81 11.99 -2.85 -3.62
C THR A 81 13.47 -2.74 -3.97
N PHE A 82 13.90 -3.38 -5.06
CA PHE A 82 15.29 -3.38 -5.51
C PHE A 82 15.46 -2.37 -6.65
N TYR A 83 16.52 -1.57 -6.62
CA TYR A 83 16.77 -0.52 -7.61
C TYR A 83 18.12 -0.68 -8.31
N ASP A 84 18.13 -0.33 -9.59
CA ASP A 84 19.33 -0.19 -10.39
C ASP A 84 20.00 1.18 -10.22
N LYS A 85 21.18 1.36 -10.82
CA LYS A 85 21.93 2.62 -10.80
C LYS A 85 21.21 3.83 -11.44
N HIS A 86 20.13 3.60 -12.16
CA HIS A 86 19.31 4.61 -12.80
C HIS A 86 18.04 4.93 -11.98
N GLY A 87 17.83 4.24 -10.85
CA GLY A 87 16.62 4.37 -10.03
C GLY A 87 15.43 3.59 -10.59
N GLY A 88 15.64 2.71 -11.58
CA GLY A 88 14.63 1.78 -12.07
C GLY A 88 14.49 0.58 -11.13
N THR A 89 13.28 0.06 -10.96
CA THR A 89 13.06 -1.15 -10.17
C THR A 89 13.61 -2.36 -10.91
N VAL A 90 14.47 -3.14 -10.26
CA VAL A 90 14.98 -4.41 -10.79
C VAL A 90 13.99 -5.52 -10.46
N GLN A 91 13.44 -6.16 -11.50
CA GLN A 91 12.60 -7.33 -11.33
C GLN A 91 13.39 -8.61 -11.55
N PHE A 92 13.31 -9.59 -10.65
CA PHE A 92 14.00 -10.87 -10.77
C PHE A 92 13.11 -12.03 -10.32
N LYS A 93 13.49 -13.26 -10.69
CA LYS A 93 12.71 -14.47 -10.42
C LYS A 93 13.55 -15.60 -9.83
N ASP A 94 13.03 -16.27 -8.80
CA ASP A 94 13.62 -17.46 -8.15
C ASP A 94 15.08 -17.24 -7.74
N ILE A 95 15.34 -16.10 -7.09
CA ILE A 95 16.67 -15.73 -6.59
C ILE A 95 16.75 -16.06 -5.12
N GLU A 96 17.84 -16.71 -4.74
CA GLU A 96 18.15 -17.01 -3.35
C GLU A 96 18.81 -15.81 -2.68
N TYR A 97 18.30 -15.41 -1.51
CA TYR A 97 18.92 -14.39 -0.67
C TYR A 97 18.60 -14.60 0.81
N THR A 98 19.44 -13.99 1.65
CA THR A 98 19.30 -14.00 3.11
C THR A 98 18.85 -12.63 3.58
N ILE A 99 18.00 -12.58 4.61
CA ILE A 99 17.48 -11.33 5.16
C ILE A 99 17.81 -11.27 6.63
N ARG A 100 18.35 -10.13 7.06
CA ARG A 100 18.47 -9.80 8.48
C ARG A 100 17.65 -8.56 8.76
N VAL A 101 16.86 -8.61 9.82
CA VAL A 101 16.01 -7.50 10.23
C VAL A 101 16.36 -7.13 11.66
N LYS A 102 16.54 -5.82 11.88
CA LYS A 102 16.73 -5.24 13.21
C LYS A 102 15.62 -4.23 13.45
N ILE A 103 14.97 -4.35 14.59
CA ILE A 103 13.89 -3.47 15.01
C ILE A 103 14.39 -2.66 16.19
N PHE A 104 14.38 -1.35 16.04
CA PHE A 104 14.76 -0.41 17.08
C PHE A 104 13.52 0.34 17.56
N LYS A 105 13.45 0.62 18.86
CA LYS A 105 12.58 1.67 19.37
C LYS A 105 13.11 3.01 18.88
N ALA A 106 12.28 3.83 18.26
CA ALA A 106 12.66 5.17 17.85
C ALA A 106 12.80 6.08 19.07
N GLU A 107 13.85 6.89 19.07
CA GLU A 107 14.03 7.99 20.02
C GLU A 107 13.96 9.33 19.28
N VAL A 108 13.70 10.41 20.00
CA VAL A 108 13.70 11.76 19.43
C VAL A 108 14.94 12.49 19.92
N ASP A 109 15.79 12.91 18.98
CA ASP A 109 16.98 13.69 19.29
C ASP A 109 16.62 15.12 19.79
N PRO A 110 17.57 15.90 20.33
CA PRO A 110 17.29 17.27 20.78
C PRO A 110 16.82 18.24 19.68
N ASN A 111 16.96 17.88 18.40
CA ASN A 111 16.50 18.66 17.25
C ASN A 111 15.10 18.25 16.79
N GLY A 112 14.49 17.22 17.41
CA GLY A 112 13.18 16.70 17.02
C GLY A 112 13.21 15.65 15.92
N ASN A 113 14.40 15.14 15.53
CA ASN A 113 14.51 14.08 14.53
C ASN A 113 14.36 12.70 15.19
N MET A 114 13.70 11.76 14.51
CA MET A 114 13.74 10.36 14.93
C MET A 114 15.13 9.78 14.71
N VAL A 115 15.63 9.05 15.70
CA VAL A 115 16.94 8.36 15.67
C VAL A 115 16.80 6.96 16.28
N LYS A 116 17.73 6.06 15.94
CA LYS A 116 17.77 4.70 16.49
C LYS A 116 18.02 4.75 17.99
N GLY A 117 17.09 4.23 18.77
CA GLY A 117 17.21 4.02 20.22
C GLY A 117 17.59 2.59 20.56
N GLU A 118 16.84 1.99 21.49
CA GLU A 118 17.02 0.60 21.95
C GLU A 118 16.77 -0.41 20.82
N LEU A 119 17.69 -1.36 20.64
CA LEU A 119 17.47 -2.53 19.79
C LEU A 119 16.51 -3.50 20.49
N LEU A 120 15.33 -3.68 19.93
CA LEU A 120 14.29 -4.59 20.45
C LEU A 120 14.52 -6.02 19.96
N HIS A 121 14.76 -6.16 18.65
CA HIS A 121 14.92 -7.47 18.00
C HIS A 121 16.00 -7.42 16.91
N ASP A 122 16.72 -8.54 16.76
CA ASP A 122 17.70 -8.79 15.69
C ASP A 122 17.57 -10.25 15.29
N PHE A 123 17.06 -10.50 14.08
CA PHE A 123 16.90 -11.85 13.56
C PHE A 123 17.42 -11.95 12.14
N CYS A 124 17.99 -13.10 11.83
CA CYS A 124 18.47 -13.47 10.51
C CYS A 124 17.62 -14.65 10.03
N CYS A 125 16.90 -14.45 8.94
CA CYS A 125 16.12 -15.48 8.28
C CYS A 125 17.05 -16.46 7.56
N PRO A 126 16.72 -17.75 7.49
CA PRO A 126 17.45 -18.65 6.60
C PRO A 126 17.34 -18.17 5.14
N PRO A 127 18.25 -18.60 4.25
CA PRO A 127 18.15 -18.27 2.83
C PRO A 127 16.78 -18.67 2.26
N VAL A 128 16.15 -17.74 1.55
CA VAL A 128 14.85 -17.91 0.89
C VAL A 128 15.00 -17.70 -0.61
N ARG A 129 14.15 -18.36 -1.40
CA ARG A 129 14.04 -18.14 -2.84
C ARG A 129 12.76 -17.38 -3.14
N MET A 130 12.89 -16.17 -3.68
CA MET A 130 11.75 -15.28 -3.92
C MET A 130 11.88 -14.54 -5.27
N THR A 131 10.74 -14.10 -5.78
CA THR A 131 10.57 -13.26 -6.98
C THR A 131 10.24 -11.84 -6.54
N SER A 132 11.00 -10.84 -6.99
CA SER A 132 10.83 -9.46 -6.48
C SER A 132 9.44 -8.90 -6.75
N SER A 133 8.85 -9.14 -7.94
CA SER A 133 7.59 -8.53 -8.35
C SER A 133 6.35 -9.10 -7.65
N SER A 134 6.35 -10.39 -7.33
CA SER A 134 5.16 -11.06 -6.78
C SER A 134 5.28 -11.41 -5.30
N ASP A 135 6.50 -11.67 -4.82
CA ASP A 135 6.69 -12.31 -3.51
C ASP A 135 7.10 -11.31 -2.44
N VAL A 136 7.70 -10.16 -2.79
CA VAL A 136 8.25 -9.20 -1.81
C VAL A 136 8.02 -7.72 -2.08
N SER A 137 7.51 -7.31 -3.25
CA SER A 137 7.28 -5.89 -3.57
C SER A 137 5.82 -5.47 -3.44
N ARG A 138 5.55 -4.31 -2.85
CA ARG A 138 4.19 -3.75 -2.74
C ARG A 138 3.54 -3.59 -4.13
N PRO A 139 2.23 -3.89 -4.31
CA PRO A 139 1.23 -4.26 -3.29
C PRO A 139 1.05 -5.77 -3.08
N GLN A 140 1.95 -6.61 -3.58
CA GLN A 140 1.78 -8.07 -3.58
C GLN A 140 2.92 -8.77 -2.83
N GLY A 141 2.59 -9.76 -2.02
CA GLY A 141 3.59 -10.49 -1.23
C GLY A 141 4.05 -9.70 -0.01
N GLY A 142 5.35 -9.66 0.20
CA GLY A 142 5.98 -9.16 1.42
C GLY A 142 6.40 -10.30 2.34
N ILE A 143 7.29 -10.01 3.28
CA ILE A 143 7.84 -10.98 4.22
C ILE A 143 7.16 -10.77 5.56
N GLU A 144 6.37 -11.77 5.97
CA GLU A 144 5.70 -11.79 7.27
C GLU A 144 6.70 -12.09 8.39
N ILE A 145 6.81 -11.17 9.33
CA ILE A 145 7.63 -11.28 10.53
C ILE A 145 6.72 -11.33 11.77
N TYR A 146 6.58 -12.52 12.34
CA TYR A 146 5.76 -12.77 13.53
C TYR A 146 6.45 -12.29 14.80
N LEU A 147 5.94 -11.20 15.37
CA LEU A 147 6.48 -10.58 16.58
C LEU A 147 5.36 -9.99 17.42
N ARG A 148 5.37 -10.30 18.71
CA ARG A 148 4.49 -9.65 19.68
C ARG A 148 5.11 -8.34 20.14
N LEU A 149 4.51 -7.24 19.72
CA LEU A 149 4.93 -5.89 20.10
C LEU A 149 3.88 -5.12 20.91
N SER A 150 2.95 -5.84 21.52
CA SER A 150 1.89 -5.26 22.36
C SER A 150 2.42 -4.43 23.54
N ASP A 151 3.61 -4.77 24.06
CA ASP A 151 4.29 -3.98 25.11
C ASP A 151 4.76 -2.60 24.62
N TYR A 152 4.78 -2.38 23.30
CA TYR A 152 5.20 -1.14 22.63
C TYR A 152 4.02 -0.39 21.98
N ALA A 153 2.79 -0.62 22.45
CA ALA A 153 1.60 0.08 21.96
C ALA A 153 1.76 1.61 22.01
N GLY A 154 1.56 2.27 20.86
CA GLY A 154 1.69 3.73 20.71
C GLY A 154 3.13 4.25 20.57
N GLU A 155 4.11 3.35 20.51
CA GLU A 155 5.52 3.68 20.25
C GLU A 155 5.85 3.57 18.76
N TRP A 156 6.85 4.34 18.34
CA TRP A 156 7.40 4.29 16.98
C TRP A 156 8.71 3.50 16.96
N GLY A 157 8.99 2.91 15.81
CA GLY A 157 10.16 2.10 15.56
C GLY A 157 10.90 2.52 14.30
N MET A 158 12.12 2.02 14.18
CA MET A 158 12.89 2.04 12.95
C MET A 158 13.26 0.60 12.61
N ILE A 159 12.97 0.18 11.37
CA ILE A 159 13.17 -1.19 10.91
C ILE A 159 14.30 -1.18 9.89
N GLU A 160 15.46 -1.71 10.29
CA GLU A 160 16.61 -1.88 9.40
C GLU A 160 16.57 -3.28 8.81
N VAL A 161 16.62 -3.36 7.48
CA VAL A 161 16.68 -4.63 6.74
C VAL A 161 17.96 -4.67 5.95
N GLU A 162 18.66 -5.79 6.06
CA GLU A 162 19.84 -6.15 5.30
C GLU A 162 19.53 -7.37 4.45
N VAL A 163 19.77 -7.28 3.14
CA VAL A 163 19.57 -8.36 2.17
C VAL A 163 20.92 -8.77 1.61
N GLU A 164 21.29 -10.04 1.77
CA GLU A 164 22.48 -10.63 1.19
C GLU A 164 22.08 -11.54 0.02
N ILE A 165 22.49 -11.16 -1.19
CA ILE A 165 22.33 -11.95 -2.40
C ILE A 165 23.71 -12.56 -2.74
N PRO A 166 23.86 -13.90 -2.75
CA PRO A 166 25.13 -14.55 -3.07
C PRO A 166 25.69 -14.06 -4.40
N GLU A 167 27.01 -13.84 -4.45
CA GLU A 167 27.78 -13.38 -5.62
C GLU A 167 27.47 -11.94 -6.11
N VAL A 168 26.40 -11.32 -5.63
CA VAL A 168 26.01 -9.94 -5.97
C VAL A 168 26.47 -8.97 -4.88
N GLY A 169 26.06 -9.20 -3.63
CA GLY A 169 26.44 -8.34 -2.51
C GLY A 169 25.39 -8.23 -1.41
N THR A 170 25.63 -7.29 -0.50
CA THR A 170 24.77 -6.99 0.64
C THR A 170 24.22 -5.57 0.52
N PHE A 171 22.92 -5.43 0.70
CA PHE A 171 22.19 -4.17 0.60
C PHE A 171 21.44 -3.90 1.90
N SER A 172 21.38 -2.64 2.33
CA SER A 172 20.69 -2.27 3.56
C SER A 172 19.81 -1.05 3.34
N ALA A 173 18.62 -1.07 3.92
CA ALA A 173 17.75 0.10 4.04
C ALA A 173 17.09 0.14 5.41
N VAL A 174 16.55 1.31 5.73
CA VAL A 174 15.82 1.56 6.97
C VAL A 174 14.49 2.16 6.61
N ASP A 175 13.42 1.59 7.14
CA ASP A 175 12.13 2.25 7.20
C ASP A 175 12.03 3.00 8.53
N GLU A 176 11.74 4.30 8.43
CA GLU A 176 11.70 5.23 9.55
C GLU A 176 10.24 5.51 9.91
N GLU A 177 9.97 5.77 11.18
CA GLU A 177 8.62 6.12 11.66
C GLU A 177 7.60 4.98 11.43
N VAL A 178 7.97 3.75 11.79
CA VAL A 178 7.05 2.60 11.73
C VAL A 178 6.30 2.47 13.07
N PRO A 179 4.96 2.45 13.11
CA PRO A 179 4.26 2.17 14.36
C PRO A 179 4.56 0.73 14.80
N LEU A 180 5.03 0.54 16.04
CA LEU A 180 5.39 -0.81 16.53
C LEU A 180 4.17 -1.69 16.82
N SER A 181 2.99 -1.08 16.88
CA SER A 181 1.71 -1.72 17.18
C SER A 181 0.62 -0.81 16.60
N LEU A 182 -0.34 -1.39 15.88
CA LEU A 182 -1.64 -0.76 15.59
C LEU A 182 -2.44 -0.48 16.87
#